data_AF-A0A7S0R1D6-F1
#
_entry.id   AF-A0A7S0R1D6-F1
#
_cell.length_a   1.000
_cell.length_b   1.000
_cell.length_c   1.000
_cell.angle_alpha   90.00
_cell.angle_beta   90.00
_cell.angle_gamma   90.00
#
_symmetry.space_group_name_H-M   'P 1'
#
loop_
_entity.id
_entity.type
_entity.pdbx_description
1 polymer ?
#
loop_
_entity_poly.entity_id
_entity_poly.type
_entity_poly.pdbx_seq_one_letter_code
_entity_poly.pdbx_strand_id
1 'polypeptide(L)'
;RVENGAQHELHCVYKSNIRKELGHLFDQSRMVLHLFHGTSEQAIESIVHSDTAGFQPLLSGTTTGAIYGDGTYFARDASYSLDYACTLASGQKQMLVAEVAVGVYTKGEKGMKVCPLIPGEKYRRYNSLVNDEADPSIFVVQHTSQAYPAYLLTFH
;
A
#
# COMPACT_ATOMS: atom_id res chain seq x y z
N ARG A 1 -0.36 -11.50 14.04
CA ARG A 1 0.70 -11.26 13.05
C ARG A 1 0.43 -12.18 11.87
N VAL A 2 0.58 -11.70 10.64
CA VAL A 2 0.39 -12.51 9.44
C VAL A 2 1.71 -13.20 9.09
N GLU A 3 1.64 -14.47 8.72
CA GLU A 3 2.79 -15.31 8.38
C GLU A 3 2.58 -15.95 7.01
N ASN A 4 2.71 -15.14 5.95
CA ASN A 4 2.71 -15.62 4.58
C ASN A 4 4.12 -15.51 3.98
N GLY A 5 4.85 -16.63 3.92
CA GLY A 5 6.24 -16.67 3.48
C GLY A 5 6.44 -16.25 2.02
N ALA A 6 5.56 -16.69 1.13
CA ALA A 6 5.64 -16.39 -0.30
C ALA A 6 5.47 -14.89 -0.57
N GLN A 7 4.45 -14.25 0.02
CA GLN A 7 4.25 -12.81 -0.10
C GLN A 7 5.40 -12.02 0.51
N HIS A 8 5.88 -12.45 1.69
CA HIS A 8 6.99 -11.78 2.36
C HIS A 8 8.26 -11.81 1.53
N GLU A 9 8.58 -12.93 0.88
CA GLU A 9 9.71 -13.05 -0.04
C GLU A 9 9.59 -12.10 -1.24
N LEU A 10 8.42 -12.09 -1.91
CA LEU A 10 8.15 -11.18 -3.03
C LEU A 10 8.30 -9.71 -2.61
N HIS A 11 7.79 -9.36 -1.42
CA HIS A 11 7.93 -8.01 -0.88
C HIS A 11 9.39 -7.65 -0.58
N CYS A 12 10.17 -8.57 -0.02
CA CYS A 12 11.59 -8.36 0.23
C CYS A 12 12.39 -8.15 -1.06
N VAL A 13 12.09 -8.90 -2.13
CA VAL A 13 12.68 -8.70 -3.46
C VAL A 13 12.33 -7.32 -4.00
N TYR A 14 11.06 -6.92 -3.93
CA TYR A 14 10.61 -5.61 -4.40
C TYR A 14 11.32 -4.46 -3.67
N LYS A 15 11.37 -4.52 -2.34
CA LYS A 15 12.09 -3.55 -1.48
C LYS A 15 13.59 -3.51 -1.81
N SER A 16 14.22 -4.67 -2.04
CA SER A 16 15.63 -4.75 -2.45
C SER A 16 15.89 -4.07 -3.79
N ASN A 17 14.95 -4.16 -4.74
CA ASN A 17 15.07 -3.49 -6.03
C ASN A 17 15.01 -1.96 -5.89
N ILE A 18 14.05 -1.43 -5.11
CA ILE A 18 13.99 0.01 -4.80
C ILE A 18 15.29 0.48 -4.14
N ARG A 19 15.80 -0.28 -3.17
CA ARG A 19 17.06 0.04 -2.49
C ARG A 19 18.25 0.09 -3.45
N LYS A 20 18.35 -0.87 -4.37
CA LYS A 20 19.41 -0.89 -5.40
C LYS A 20 19.30 0.29 -6.35
N GLU A 21 18.08 0.64 -6.76
CA GLU A 21 17.82 1.76 -7.68
C GLU A 21 18.17 3.11 -7.06
N LEU A 22 17.87 3.32 -5.77
CA LEU A 22 18.11 4.57 -5.06
C LEU A 22 19.54 4.66 -4.48
N GLY A 23 20.20 3.53 -4.25
CA GLY A 23 21.55 3.49 -3.71
C GLY A 23 21.66 4.22 -2.36
N HIS A 24 22.52 5.24 -2.30
CA HIS A 24 22.72 6.05 -1.09
C HIS A 24 21.53 6.95 -0.73
N LEU A 25 20.59 7.17 -1.67
CA LEU A 25 19.37 7.94 -1.42
C LEU A 25 18.30 7.12 -0.72
N PHE A 26 18.47 5.79 -0.62
CA PHE A 26 17.50 4.94 0.06
C PHE A 26 17.55 5.14 1.58
N ASP A 27 16.41 5.51 2.14
CA ASP A 27 16.21 5.61 3.58
C ASP A 27 15.08 4.65 4.01
N GLN A 28 15.45 3.55 4.67
CA GLN A 28 14.50 2.54 5.14
C GLN A 28 13.40 3.16 6.02
N SER A 29 13.74 4.12 6.88
CA SER A 29 12.79 4.68 7.85
C SER A 29 11.74 5.59 7.21
N ARG A 30 12.06 6.14 6.04
CA ARG A 30 11.19 7.07 5.30
C ARG A 30 10.51 6.44 4.09
N MET A 31 11.09 5.37 3.55
CA MET A 31 10.66 4.74 2.30
C MET A 31 9.99 3.38 2.50
N VAL A 32 10.00 2.85 3.73
CA VAL A 32 9.31 1.62 4.10
C VAL A 32 8.50 1.88 5.36
N LEU A 33 7.18 2.02 5.20
CA LEU A 33 6.27 2.50 6.23
C LEU A 33 5.31 1.40 6.65
N HIS A 34 4.91 1.41 7.93
CA HIS A 34 3.74 0.64 8.37
C HIS A 34 2.50 1.53 8.22
N LEU A 35 1.59 1.13 7.34
CA LEU A 35 0.39 1.90 6.99
C LEU A 35 -0.88 1.06 7.15
N PHE A 36 -2.00 1.74 7.36
CA PHE A 36 -3.30 1.12 7.60
C PHE A 36 -4.08 0.91 6.29
N HIS A 37 -4.83 -0.19 6.23
CA HIS A 37 -5.70 -0.52 5.12
C HIS A 37 -7.00 -1.16 5.63
N GLY A 38 -8.10 -0.42 5.58
CA GLY A 38 -9.44 -0.94 5.80
C GLY A 38 -10.00 -1.52 4.51
N THR A 39 -10.61 -2.70 4.58
CA THR A 39 -11.27 -3.34 3.45
C THR A 39 -12.30 -4.37 3.94
N SER A 40 -13.02 -5.01 3.02
CA SER A 40 -14.01 -6.04 3.34
C SER A 40 -13.36 -7.31 3.91
N GLU A 41 -14.13 -8.10 4.68
CA GLU A 41 -13.68 -9.39 5.23
C GLU A 41 -13.19 -10.34 4.12
N GLN A 42 -13.91 -10.41 3.00
CA GLN A 42 -13.53 -11.22 1.84
C GLN A 42 -12.18 -10.80 1.24
N ALA A 43 -11.91 -9.49 1.19
CA ALA A 43 -10.63 -8.98 0.71
C ALA A 43 -9.52 -9.25 1.73
N ILE A 44 -9.77 -9.13 3.04
CA ILE A 44 -8.81 -9.50 4.09
C ILE A 44 -8.39 -10.97 3.95
N GLU A 45 -9.36 -11.89 3.85
CA GLU A 45 -9.09 -13.32 3.68
C GLU A 45 -8.22 -13.59 2.45
N SER A 46 -8.56 -12.96 1.32
CA SER A 46 -7.78 -13.09 0.09
C SER A 46 -6.36 -12.52 0.23
N ILE A 47 -6.22 -11.31 0.76
CA ILE A 47 -4.94 -10.61 0.94
C ILE A 47 -4.02 -11.40 1.89
N VAL A 48 -4.55 -11.94 2.98
CA VAL A 48 -3.74 -12.60 4.03
C VAL A 48 -3.36 -14.02 3.66
N HIS A 49 -4.28 -14.79 3.08
CA HIS A 49 -4.10 -16.24 2.93
C HIS A 49 -3.69 -16.70 1.53
N SER A 50 -3.85 -15.87 0.50
CA SER A 50 -3.42 -16.25 -0.86
C SER A 50 -1.97 -15.89 -1.12
N ASP A 51 -1.13 -16.89 -1.42
CA ASP A 51 0.30 -16.67 -1.72
C ASP A 51 0.56 -15.75 -2.92
N THR A 52 -0.41 -15.63 -3.84
CA THR A 52 -0.25 -14.90 -5.10
C THR A 52 -1.15 -13.68 -5.23
N ALA A 53 -2.25 -13.59 -4.47
CA ALA A 53 -3.16 -12.44 -4.59
C ALA A 53 -2.55 -11.18 -3.98
N GLY A 54 -2.13 -11.27 -2.70
CA GLY A 54 -1.70 -10.11 -1.92
C GLY A 54 -2.67 -8.93 -2.05
N PHE A 55 -2.14 -7.71 -2.01
CA PHE A 55 -2.92 -6.53 -2.40
C PHE A 55 -3.10 -6.50 -3.92
N GLN A 56 -4.32 -6.17 -4.38
CA GLN A 56 -4.66 -6.15 -5.80
C GLN A 56 -4.97 -4.71 -6.28
N PRO A 57 -3.94 -3.93 -6.68
CA PRO A 57 -4.09 -2.55 -7.15
C PRO A 57 -5.13 -2.34 -8.24
N LEU A 58 -5.33 -3.34 -9.10
CA LEU A 58 -6.30 -3.27 -10.21
C LEU A 58 -7.76 -3.47 -9.79
N LEU A 59 -8.00 -4.00 -8.58
CA LEU A 59 -9.34 -4.16 -8.01
C LEU A 59 -9.70 -3.03 -7.03
N SER A 60 -8.69 -2.28 -6.57
CA SER A 60 -8.85 -1.19 -5.62
C SER A 60 -9.18 0.12 -6.35
N GLY A 61 -10.25 0.80 -5.90
CA GLY A 61 -10.84 1.95 -6.60
C GLY A 61 -12.31 1.76 -7.04
N THR A 62 -12.88 0.57 -6.83
CA THR A 62 -14.31 0.30 -7.10
C THR A 62 -15.25 0.89 -6.05
N THR A 63 -14.76 1.16 -4.83
CA THR A 63 -15.56 1.62 -3.68
C THR A 63 -15.27 3.07 -3.27
N THR A 64 -14.01 3.48 -3.37
CA THR A 64 -13.52 4.84 -3.11
C THR A 64 -12.99 5.41 -4.40
N GLY A 65 -13.68 6.41 -4.96
CA GLY A 65 -13.27 6.99 -6.24
C GLY A 65 -11.77 7.29 -6.23
N ALA A 66 -11.03 6.70 -7.17
CA ALA A 66 -9.56 6.70 -7.25
C ALA A 66 -9.01 8.12 -7.48
N ILE A 67 -9.08 8.98 -6.46
CA ILE A 67 -8.82 10.42 -6.50
C ILE A 67 -7.34 10.76 -6.64
N TYR A 68 -6.44 9.90 -6.16
CA TYR A 68 -4.99 10.07 -6.22
C TYR A 68 -4.32 9.08 -7.18
N GLY A 69 -5.10 8.49 -8.08
CA GLY A 69 -4.64 7.49 -9.04
C GLY A 69 -5.18 6.09 -8.75
N ASP A 70 -5.07 5.23 -9.75
CA ASP A 70 -5.52 3.84 -9.67
C ASP A 70 -4.48 3.05 -8.86
N GLY A 71 -4.93 2.25 -7.89
CA GLY A 71 -4.04 1.42 -7.08
C GLY A 71 -4.60 1.11 -5.70
N THR A 72 -3.79 0.46 -4.86
CA THR A 72 -4.15 0.15 -3.47
C THR A 72 -3.84 1.35 -2.57
N TYR A 73 -4.84 1.79 -1.81
CA TYR A 73 -4.75 2.95 -0.91
C TYR A 73 -4.36 2.51 0.50
N PHE A 74 -3.40 3.21 1.09
CA PHE A 74 -2.92 3.02 2.45
C PHE A 74 -2.93 4.36 3.19
N ALA A 75 -3.29 4.35 4.47
CA ALA A 75 -3.35 5.55 5.28
C ALA A 75 -2.25 5.57 6.34
N ARG A 76 -1.71 6.76 6.60
CA ARG A 76 -0.80 6.99 7.74
C ARG A 76 -1.53 6.79 9.07
N ASP A 77 -2.74 7.32 9.16
CA ASP A 77 -3.53 7.36 10.39
C ASP A 77 -4.69 6.35 10.32
N ALA A 78 -4.82 5.50 11.35
CA ALA A 78 -5.82 4.44 11.40
C ALA A 78 -7.27 4.96 11.30
N SER A 79 -7.52 6.18 11.77
CA SER A 79 -8.84 6.82 11.71
C SER A 79 -9.36 6.95 10.28
N TYR A 80 -8.49 7.14 9.30
CA TYR A 80 -8.89 7.21 7.89
C TYR A 80 -9.31 5.83 7.36
N SER A 81 -8.62 4.77 7.79
CA SER A 81 -8.95 3.40 7.40
C SER A 81 -10.18 2.83 8.13
N LEU A 82 -10.63 3.47 9.21
CA LEU A 82 -11.76 3.03 10.02
C LEU A 82 -13.07 2.99 9.23
N ASP A 83 -13.29 3.97 8.35
CA ASP A 83 -14.49 4.06 7.50
C ASP A 83 -14.58 2.90 6.48
N TYR A 84 -13.45 2.24 6.23
CA TYR A 84 -13.32 1.11 5.31
C TYR A 84 -13.11 -0.22 6.03
N ALA A 85 -12.91 -0.21 7.35
CA ALA A 85 -12.71 -1.40 8.15
C ALA A 85 -13.96 -2.28 8.13
N CYS A 86 -13.81 -3.58 7.86
CA CYS A 86 -14.95 -4.49 7.93
C CYS A 86 -15.46 -4.59 9.37
N THR A 87 -16.77 -4.78 9.52
CA THR A 87 -17.40 -5.05 10.81
C THR A 87 -17.86 -6.50 10.81
N LEU A 88 -17.34 -7.30 11.72
CA LEU A 88 -17.66 -8.71 11.88
C LEU A 88 -19.06 -8.87 12.48
N ALA A 89 -19.61 -10.09 12.37
CA ALA A 89 -20.88 -10.44 13.01
C ALA A 89 -20.86 -10.24 14.55
N SER A 90 -19.67 -10.28 15.17
CA SER A 90 -19.48 -9.99 16.61
C SER A 90 -19.58 -8.50 16.97
N GLY A 91 -19.66 -7.61 15.97
CA GLY A 91 -19.60 -6.15 16.15
C GLY A 91 -18.17 -5.59 16.22
N GLN A 92 -17.15 -6.45 16.26
CA GLN A 92 -15.75 -6.02 16.18
C GLN A 92 -15.40 -5.54 14.77
N LYS A 93 -14.46 -4.61 14.67
CA LYS A 93 -13.90 -4.13 13.41
C LYS A 93 -12.55 -4.77 13.12
N GLN A 94 -12.24 -4.95 11.84
CA GLN A 94 -10.92 -5.36 11.41
C GLN A 94 -10.33 -4.45 10.32
N MET A 95 -9.02 -4.25 10.41
CA MET A 95 -8.23 -3.59 9.37
C MET A 95 -6.82 -4.18 9.35
N LEU A 96 -6.12 -4.01 8.23
CA LEU A 96 -4.74 -4.45 8.07
C LEU A 96 -3.76 -3.33 8.44
N VAL A 97 -2.62 -3.72 9.00
CA VAL A 97 -1.38 -2.93 8.97
C VAL A 97 -0.43 -3.61 8.00
N ALA A 98 0.00 -2.89 6.99
CA ALA A 98 0.93 -3.38 5.97
C ALA A 98 2.28 -2.70 6.08
N GLU A 99 3.37 -3.45 5.88
CA GLU A 99 4.66 -2.86 5.53
C GLU A 99 4.62 -2.50 4.05
N VAL A 100 4.78 -1.21 3.73
CA VAL A 100 4.64 -0.66 2.37
C VAL A 100 5.94 0.00 1.96
N ALA A 101 6.53 -0.47 0.86
CA ALA A 101 7.72 0.14 0.26
C ALA A 101 7.29 1.34 -0.62
N VAL A 102 6.99 2.47 0.03
CA VAL A 102 6.50 3.70 -0.63
C VAL A 102 7.55 4.35 -1.53
N GLY A 103 8.84 4.12 -1.26
CA GLY A 103 9.94 4.63 -2.10
C GLY A 103 9.93 6.15 -2.25
N VAL A 104 10.31 6.65 -3.42
CA VAL A 104 10.09 8.05 -3.79
C VAL A 104 8.65 8.22 -4.28
N TYR A 105 7.97 9.25 -3.81
CA TYR A 105 6.58 9.51 -4.14
C TYR A 105 6.38 10.90 -4.74
N THR A 106 5.23 11.08 -5.40
CA THR A 106 4.78 12.38 -5.89
C THR A 106 3.27 12.51 -5.74
N LYS A 107 2.74 13.72 -5.91
CA LYS A 107 1.31 13.96 -5.84
C LYS A 107 0.54 13.14 -6.88
N GLY A 108 -0.48 12.43 -6.42
CA GLY A 108 -1.39 11.67 -7.25
C GLY A 108 -2.57 12.48 -7.73
N GLU A 109 -3.13 12.08 -8.88
CA GLU A 109 -4.34 12.66 -9.44
C GLU A 109 -5.23 11.58 -10.05
N LYS A 110 -6.53 11.88 -10.14
CA LYS A 110 -7.52 10.97 -10.72
C LYS A 110 -7.15 10.60 -12.15
N GLY A 111 -7.22 9.30 -12.46
CA GLY A 111 -6.91 8.76 -13.79
C GLY A 111 -5.43 8.43 -14.02
N MET A 112 -4.55 8.67 -13.03
CA MET A 112 -3.18 8.17 -13.07
C MET A 112 -3.16 6.63 -12.91
N LYS A 113 -3.00 5.93 -14.03
CA LYS A 113 -2.88 4.46 -14.08
C LYS A 113 -1.49 3.95 -13.75
N VAL A 114 -0.50 4.82 -13.83
CA VAL A 114 0.92 4.54 -13.59
C VAL A 114 1.57 5.78 -12.99
N CYS A 115 2.44 5.60 -12.00
CA CYS A 115 3.23 6.67 -11.41
C CYS A 115 4.04 7.40 -12.50
N PRO A 116 4.13 8.73 -12.48
CA PRO A 116 4.83 9.47 -13.54
C PRO A 116 6.35 9.22 -13.50
N LEU A 117 7.03 9.59 -14.58
CA LEU A 117 8.50 9.60 -14.62
C LEU A 117 9.03 10.65 -13.65
N ILE A 118 10.17 10.36 -13.02
CA ILE A 118 10.90 11.36 -12.23
C ILE A 118 11.43 12.43 -13.19
N PRO A 119 11.31 13.74 -12.88
CA PRO A 119 11.83 14.80 -13.75
C PRO A 119 13.31 14.59 -14.11
N GLY A 120 13.61 14.60 -15.41
CA GLY A 120 14.96 14.37 -15.93
C GLY A 120 15.37 12.90 -16.11
N GLU A 121 14.55 11.96 -15.65
CA GLU A 121 14.80 10.52 -15.81
C GLU A 121 14.09 9.93 -17.04
N LYS A 122 14.76 9.00 -17.73
CA LYS A 122 14.22 8.38 -18.95
C LYS A 122 13.36 7.14 -18.68
N TYR A 123 13.70 6.39 -17.63
CA TYR A 123 13.10 5.08 -17.36
C TYR A 123 12.54 4.95 -15.94
N ARG A 124 12.96 5.84 -15.02
CA ARG A 124 12.61 5.75 -13.61
C ARG A 124 11.34 6.54 -13.32
N ARG A 125 10.43 5.89 -12.61
CA ARG A 125 9.15 6.46 -12.17
C ARG A 125 9.19 6.64 -10.66
N TYR A 126 8.31 7.49 -10.16
CA TYR A 126 7.98 7.45 -8.74
C TYR A 126 7.46 6.07 -8.37
N ASN A 127 7.71 5.64 -7.14
CA ASN A 127 7.29 4.34 -6.64
C ASN A 127 5.85 4.36 -6.14
N SER A 128 5.36 5.50 -5.63
CA SER A 128 3.98 5.64 -5.16
C SER A 128 3.43 7.04 -5.39
N LEU A 129 2.11 7.18 -5.27
CA LEU A 129 1.40 8.46 -5.34
C LEU A 129 0.92 8.85 -3.94
N VAL A 130 0.83 10.15 -3.67
CA VAL A 130 0.35 10.69 -2.39
C VAL A 130 -0.68 11.80 -2.57
N ASN A 131 -1.46 12.08 -1.52
CA ASN A 131 -2.39 13.21 -1.52
C ASN A 131 -1.69 14.57 -1.41
N ASP A 132 -0.61 14.64 -0.64
CA ASP A 132 0.21 15.82 -0.39
C ASP A 132 1.68 15.41 -0.27
N GLU A 133 2.60 16.11 -0.93
CA GLU A 133 4.03 15.75 -0.95
C GLU A 133 4.80 16.26 0.28
N ALA A 134 4.28 17.29 0.97
CA ALA A 134 4.90 17.86 2.14
C ALA A 134 4.52 17.10 3.42
N ASP A 135 3.25 16.70 3.53
CA ASP A 135 2.75 15.86 4.63
C ASP A 135 1.78 14.76 4.13
N PRO A 136 2.30 13.65 3.57
CA PRO A 136 1.47 12.59 3.03
C PRO A 136 0.72 11.84 4.13
N SER A 137 -0.60 11.78 4.01
CA SER A 137 -1.47 10.99 4.88
C SER A 137 -2.10 9.79 4.16
N ILE A 138 -2.06 9.78 2.83
CA ILE A 138 -2.54 8.70 1.96
C ILE A 138 -1.44 8.36 0.96
N PHE A 139 -1.17 7.06 0.81
CA PHE A 139 -0.26 6.50 -0.18
C PHE A 139 -1.02 5.56 -1.10
N VAL A 140 -0.78 5.68 -2.41
CA VAL A 140 -1.34 4.78 -3.42
C VAL A 140 -0.20 4.03 -4.08
N VAL A 141 -0.25 2.70 -4.01
CA VAL A 141 0.74 1.81 -4.62
C VAL A 141 0.13 1.01 -5.76
N GLN A 142 0.92 0.78 -6.80
CA GLN A 142 0.45 0.22 -8.08
C GLN A 142 0.98 -1.19 -8.36
N HIS A 143 1.74 -1.76 -7.43
CA HIS A 143 2.29 -3.11 -7.54
C HIS A 143 1.91 -3.96 -6.33
N THR A 144 1.47 -5.20 -6.58
CA THR A 144 1.06 -6.15 -5.53
C THR A 144 2.16 -6.40 -4.49
N SER A 145 3.39 -6.64 -4.94
CA SER A 145 4.53 -6.93 -4.04
C SER A 145 5.08 -5.70 -3.31
N GLN A 146 4.54 -4.51 -3.57
CA GLN A 146 4.99 -3.28 -2.90
C GLN A 146 4.51 -3.19 -1.45
N ALA A 147 3.52 -4.00 -1.07
CA ALA A 147 2.99 -4.06 0.29
C ALA A 147 2.89 -5.50 0.78
N TYR A 148 3.20 -5.71 2.06
CA TYR A 148 3.03 -6.99 2.77
C TYR A 148 2.08 -6.79 3.96
N PRO A 149 0.98 -7.55 4.08
CA PRO A 149 0.09 -7.45 5.22
C PRO A 149 0.80 -8.00 6.46
N ALA A 150 1.31 -7.14 7.34
CA ALA A 150 2.11 -7.56 8.50
C ALA A 150 1.22 -7.97 9.69
N TYR A 151 0.09 -7.29 9.87
CA TYR A 151 -0.85 -7.53 10.96
C TYR A 151 -2.29 -7.38 10.50
N LEU A 152 -3.16 -8.22 11.04
CA LEU A 152 -4.61 -8.03 11.06
C LEU A 152 -5.00 -7.55 12.46
N LEU A 153 -5.54 -6.35 12.55
CA LEU A 153 -6.07 -5.80 13.79
C LEU A 153 -7.53 -6.22 13.94
N THR A 154 -7.94 -6.56 15.16
CA THR A 154 -9.34 -6.76 15.54
C THR A 154 -9.60 -5.94 16.79
N PHE A 155 -10.59 -5.04 16.75
CA PHE A 155 -10.85 -4.05 17.80
C PHE A 155 -12.34 -3.71 17.89
N HIS A 156 -12.72 -2.91 18.89
CA HIS A 156 -14.08 -2.42 19.09
C HIS A 156 -14.18 -0.94 18.70
#